data_AF-A0A957NDG7-F1
#
_entry.id   AF-A0A957NDG7-F1
#
_cell.length_a   1.000
_cell.length_b   1.000
_cell.length_c   1.000
_cell.angle_alpha   90.00
_cell.angle_beta   90.00
_cell.angle_gamma   90.00
#
_symmetry.space_group_name_H-M   'P 1'
#
loop_
_entity.id
_entity.type
_entity.pdbx_description
1 polymer ?
#
loop_
_entity_poly.entity_id
_entity_poly.type
_entity_poly.pdbx_seq_one_letter_code
_entity_poly.pdbx_strand_id
1 'polypeptide(L)'
;MTIRSRMREDLKAAMKARDRVTMTTLRTLIAALDNAEALPMDDETMVRATLETLERMSRERADIERDSHWVGALGLSNDLPRQTLTDADEQRILQREAAERRAARNDYQRLGRDDQVAQLDRELEIVEGYLATE
;
A
#
# COMPACT_ATOMS: atom_id res chain seq x y z
N MET A 1 10.87 -19.61 -3.12
CA MET A 1 9.88 -19.06 -2.16
C MET A 1 9.53 -17.68 -2.67
N THR A 2 8.25 -17.35 -2.84
CA THR A 2 7.87 -16.03 -3.40
C THR A 2 8.17 -14.90 -2.41
N ILE A 3 8.34 -13.67 -2.90
CA ILE A 3 8.63 -12.50 -2.06
C ILE A 3 7.52 -12.29 -1.05
N ARG A 4 6.26 -12.43 -1.49
CA ARG A 4 5.09 -12.40 -0.61
C ARG A 4 5.15 -13.42 0.53
N SER A 5 5.58 -14.65 0.24
CA SER A 5 5.68 -15.71 1.25
C SER A 5 6.74 -15.37 2.31
N ARG A 6 7.88 -14.82 1.87
CA ARG A 6 8.95 -14.34 2.75
C ARG A 6 8.48 -13.17 3.61
N MET A 7 7.83 -12.16 3.03
CA MET A 7 7.27 -11.03 3.78
C MET A 7 6.28 -11.46 4.87
N ARG A 8 5.47 -12.50 4.61
CA ARG A 8 4.54 -13.05 5.62
C ARG A 8 5.27 -13.77 6.76
N GLU A 9 6.40 -14.42 6.48
CA GLU A 9 7.25 -15.02 7.51
C GLU A 9 7.96 -13.94 8.34
N ASP A 10 8.54 -12.95 7.68
CA ASP A 10 9.24 -11.84 8.33
C ASP A 10 8.28 -10.99 9.18
N LEU A 11 7.01 -10.85 8.77
CA LEU A 11 5.97 -10.21 9.59
C LEU A 11 5.74 -11.00 10.90
N LYS A 12 5.75 -12.32 10.87
CA LYS A 12 5.63 -13.15 12.09
C LYS A 12 6.84 -12.96 13.00
N ALA A 13 8.03 -12.91 12.43
CA ALA A 13 9.26 -12.64 13.17
C ALA A 13 9.21 -11.24 13.82
N ALA A 14 8.80 -10.21 13.07
CA ALA A 14 8.65 -8.85 13.56
C ALA A 14 7.60 -8.74 14.67
N MET A 15 6.47 -9.46 14.56
CA MET A 15 5.46 -9.55 15.62
C MET A 15 6.03 -10.14 16.91
N LYS A 16 6.86 -11.18 16.81
CA LYS A 16 7.52 -11.81 17.97
C LYS A 16 8.57 -10.88 18.59
N ALA A 17 9.33 -10.18 17.76
CA ALA A 17 10.33 -9.19 18.18
C ALA A 17 9.71 -7.87 18.68
N ARG A 18 8.40 -7.67 18.47
CA ARG A 18 7.67 -6.42 18.74
C ARG A 18 8.27 -5.22 17.98
N ASP A 19 8.87 -5.47 16.82
CA ASP A 19 9.37 -4.43 15.94
C ASP A 19 8.21 -3.78 15.18
N ARG A 20 7.73 -2.67 15.74
CA ARG A 20 6.54 -1.97 15.23
C ARG A 20 6.75 -1.37 13.83
N VAL A 21 7.96 -0.93 13.52
CA VAL A 21 8.26 -0.32 12.21
C VAL A 21 8.18 -1.40 11.16
N THR A 22 8.92 -2.49 11.32
CA THR A 22 8.91 -3.64 10.40
C THR A 22 7.50 -4.23 10.27
N MET A 23 6.76 -4.40 11.37
CA MET A 23 5.38 -4.88 11.33
C MET A 23 4.46 -4.00 10.47
N THR A 24 4.58 -2.68 10.59
CA THR A 24 3.70 -1.74 9.89
C THR A 24 4.05 -1.68 8.41
N THR A 25 5.34 -1.57 8.09
CA THR A 25 5.83 -1.57 6.71
C THR A 25 5.43 -2.86 5.97
N LEU A 26 5.67 -4.04 6.57
CA LEU A 26 5.33 -5.31 5.92
C LEU A 26 3.84 -5.50 5.71
N ARG A 27 2.99 -5.04 6.65
CA ARG A 27 1.53 -5.09 6.46
C ARG A 27 1.08 -4.23 5.28
N THR A 28 1.64 -3.03 5.16
CA THR A 28 1.30 -2.13 4.04
C THR A 28 1.78 -2.70 2.71
N LEU A 29 2.98 -3.28 2.64
CA LEU A 29 3.48 -3.91 1.41
C LEU A 29 2.65 -5.13 1.00
N ILE A 30 2.30 -6.00 1.95
CA ILE A 30 1.43 -7.15 1.68
C ILE A 30 0.06 -6.66 1.17
N ALA A 31 -0.52 -5.63 1.78
CA ALA A 31 -1.77 -5.04 1.30
C ALA A 31 -1.65 -4.43 -0.10
N ALA A 32 -0.53 -3.78 -0.43
CA ALA A 32 -0.29 -3.24 -1.77
C ALA A 32 -0.19 -4.36 -2.83
N LEU A 33 0.47 -5.47 -2.50
CA LEU A 33 0.52 -6.66 -3.36
C LEU A 33 -0.86 -7.33 -3.50
N ASP A 34 -1.62 -7.45 -2.41
CA ASP A 34 -2.97 -8.01 -2.43
C ASP A 34 -3.92 -7.12 -3.24
N ASN A 35 -3.80 -5.79 -3.14
CA ASN A 35 -4.58 -4.82 -3.94
C ASN A 35 -4.23 -4.88 -5.43
N ALA A 36 -2.96 -5.04 -5.77
CA ALA A 36 -2.52 -5.14 -7.16
C ALA A 36 -2.99 -6.45 -7.84
N GLU A 37 -3.13 -7.53 -7.07
CA GLU A 37 -3.77 -8.79 -7.51
C GLU A 37 -5.29 -8.63 -7.70
N ALA A 38 -5.89 -7.63 -7.04
CA ALA A 38 -7.31 -7.37 -7.03
C ALA A 38 -7.80 -6.49 -8.21
N LEU A 39 -6.90 -5.81 -8.93
CA LEU A 39 -7.28 -4.95 -10.05
C LEU A 39 -7.21 -5.73 -11.39
N PRO A 40 -8.34 -5.94 -12.10
CA PRO A 40 -8.26 -6.33 -13.50
C PRO A 40 -7.58 -5.18 -14.27
N MET A 41 -6.50 -5.50 -14.96
CA MET A 41 -5.78 -4.55 -15.80
C MET A 41 -6.53 -4.30 -17.11
N ASP A 42 -7.61 -3.55 -17.03
CA ASP A 42 -8.24 -2.90 -18.17
C ASP A 42 -8.66 -1.46 -17.78
N ASP A 43 -7.97 -0.49 -18.39
CA ASP A 43 -8.12 0.94 -18.11
C ASP A 43 -9.59 1.40 -18.24
N GLU A 44 -10.34 0.77 -19.14
CA GLU A 44 -11.76 1.05 -19.38
C GLU A 44 -12.66 0.65 -18.20
N THR A 45 -12.41 -0.53 -17.60
CA THR A 45 -13.16 -1.01 -16.44
C THR A 45 -12.80 -0.23 -15.18
N MET A 46 -11.54 0.20 -15.05
CA MET A 46 -11.10 1.07 -13.96
C MET A 46 -11.82 2.44 -14.00
N VAL A 47 -11.84 3.10 -15.16
CA VAL A 47 -12.54 4.39 -15.33
C VAL A 47 -14.04 4.23 -15.03
N ARG A 48 -14.66 3.15 -15.52
CA ARG A 48 -16.09 2.89 -15.30
C ARG A 48 -16.43 2.65 -13.83
N ALA A 49 -15.66 1.81 -13.13
CA ALA A 49 -15.87 1.51 -11.71
C ALA A 49 -15.64 2.74 -10.83
N THR A 50 -14.66 3.58 -11.20
CA THR A 50 -14.37 4.84 -10.50
C THR A 50 -15.52 5.84 -10.67
N LEU A 51 -16.04 6.00 -11.89
CA LEU A 51 -17.18 6.88 -12.17
C LEU A 51 -18.45 6.43 -11.45
N GLU A 52 -18.74 5.12 -11.46
CA GLU A 52 -19.92 4.58 -10.79
C GLU A 52 -19.85 4.76 -9.26
N THR A 53 -18.66 4.62 -8.68
CA THR A 53 -18.42 4.88 -7.26
C THR A 53 -18.61 6.36 -6.93
N LEU A 54 -18.10 7.26 -7.78
CA LEU A 54 -18.31 8.70 -7.64
C LEU A 54 -19.78 9.10 -7.75
N GLU A 55 -20.56 8.50 -8.66
CA GLU A 55 -22.00 8.74 -8.80
C GLU A 55 -22.82 8.21 -7.61
N ARG A 56 -22.36 7.14 -6.98
CA ARG A 56 -22.96 6.59 -5.77
C ARG A 56 -22.70 7.52 -4.58
N MET A 57 -21.46 7.98 -4.45
CA MET A 57 -21.03 8.93 -3.41
C MET A 57 -21.69 10.30 -3.59
N SER A 58 -21.92 10.76 -4.83
CA SER A 58 -22.63 12.03 -5.09
C SER A 58 -24.11 11.94 -4.75
N ARG A 59 -24.73 10.76 -4.91
CA ARG A 59 -26.10 10.49 -4.46
C ARG A 59 -26.20 10.38 -2.93
N GLU A 60 -25.25 9.71 -2.27
CA GLU A 60 -25.22 9.63 -0.78
C GLU A 60 -24.89 10.96 -0.09
N ARG A 61 -24.19 11.88 -0.79
CA ARG A 61 -23.85 13.22 -0.27
C ARG A 61 -25.04 14.16 -0.12
N ALA A 62 -26.22 13.84 -0.67
CA ALA A 62 -27.40 14.69 -0.52
C ALA A 62 -27.99 14.67 0.90
N ASP A 63 -27.69 13.64 1.71
CA ASP A 63 -28.35 13.42 3.01
C ASP A 63 -27.44 13.62 4.24
N ILE A 64 -26.13 13.87 4.06
CA ILE A 64 -25.15 13.95 5.16
C ILE A 64 -24.45 15.31 5.17
N GLU A 65 -25.20 16.35 5.57
CA GLU A 65 -24.64 17.63 6.01
C GLU A 65 -24.93 17.82 7.52
N ARG A 66 -24.39 16.91 8.34
CA ARG A 66 -24.19 17.10 9.79
C ARG A 66 -23.38 15.93 10.33
N ASP A 67 -22.32 16.26 11.06
CA ASP A 67 -21.34 15.37 11.70
C ASP A 67 -20.19 14.84 10.84
N SER A 68 -19.15 15.68 10.84
CA SER A 68 -17.78 15.37 10.50
C SER A 68 -17.21 14.30 11.44
N HIS A 69 -17.24 13.04 11.01
CA HIS A 69 -16.25 12.00 11.39
C HIS A 69 -16.19 10.93 10.29
N TRP A 70 -15.45 11.22 9.22
CA TRP A 70 -15.10 10.21 8.21
C TRP A 70 -13.63 9.80 8.38
N VAL A 71 -13.38 8.91 9.35
CA VAL A 71 -12.17 8.09 9.40
C VAL A 71 -12.60 6.67 9.03
N GLY A 72 -12.90 6.49 7.74
CA GLY A 72 -13.41 5.23 7.17
C GLY A 72 -13.05 5.05 5.69
N ALA A 73 -11.96 5.69 5.28
CA ALA A 73 -11.51 5.84 3.89
C ALA A 73 -10.62 4.72 3.34
N LEU A 74 -10.53 3.59 4.04
CA LEU A 74 -9.80 2.44 3.53
C LEU A 74 -10.83 1.41 3.07
N GLY A 75 -11.58 1.79 2.03
CA GLY A 75 -12.18 0.82 1.12
C GLY A 75 -11.06 0.05 0.41
N LEU A 76 -11.27 -1.15 -0.12
CA LEU A 76 -12.52 -1.81 -0.43
C LEU A 76 -12.32 -3.32 -0.21
N SER A 77 -13.34 -3.97 0.37
CA SER A 77 -13.55 -5.41 0.18
C SER A 77 -13.66 -5.67 -1.32
N ASN A 78 -12.64 -6.32 -1.89
CA ASN A 78 -12.59 -6.59 -3.32
C ASN A 78 -12.54 -8.11 -3.54
N ASP A 79 -13.73 -8.69 -3.72
CA ASP A 79 -13.90 -10.07 -4.18
C ASP A 79 -13.84 -10.10 -5.71
N LEU A 80 -12.69 -9.67 -6.27
CA LEU A 80 -12.39 -9.82 -7.70
C LEU A 80 -11.53 -11.07 -7.92
N PRO A 81 -11.70 -11.76 -9.06
CA PRO A 81 -10.93 -12.96 -9.38
C PRO A 81 -9.44 -12.65 -9.37
N ARG A 82 -8.76 -13.19 -8.35
CA ARG A 82 -7.35 -13.00 -8.06
C ARG A 82 -6.48 -13.51 -9.21
N GLN A 83 -5.80 -12.61 -9.91
CA GLN A 83 -4.76 -13.00 -10.87
C GLN A 83 -3.45 -13.32 -10.12
N THR A 84 -2.82 -14.45 -10.45
CA THR A 84 -1.52 -14.79 -9.85
C THR A 84 -0.48 -13.79 -10.36
N LEU A 85 -0.01 -12.89 -9.49
CA LEU A 85 1.10 -11.99 -9.78
C LEU A 85 2.35 -12.81 -10.11
N THR A 86 3.04 -12.43 -11.18
CA THR A 86 4.37 -12.98 -11.47
C THR A 86 5.41 -12.38 -10.53
N ASP A 87 6.56 -13.03 -10.36
CA ASP A 87 7.66 -12.49 -9.54
C ASP A 87 8.12 -11.10 -10.05
N ALA A 88 8.07 -10.88 -11.36
CA ALA A 88 8.38 -9.58 -11.97
C ALA A 88 7.33 -8.50 -11.63
N ASP A 89 6.06 -8.87 -11.50
CA ASP A 89 5.01 -7.95 -11.06
C ASP A 89 5.16 -7.60 -9.58
N GLU A 90 5.48 -8.58 -8.73
CA GLU A 90 5.79 -8.34 -7.31
C GLU A 90 6.96 -7.37 -7.17
N GLN A 91 8.05 -7.57 -7.93
CA GLN A 91 9.21 -6.67 -7.95
C GLN A 91 8.85 -5.24 -8.39
N ARG A 92 8.09 -5.10 -9.48
CA ARG A 92 7.65 -3.79 -10.00
C ARG A 92 6.80 -3.03 -8.97
N ILE A 93 5.90 -3.72 -8.26
CA ILE A 93 5.10 -3.11 -7.20
C ILE A 93 5.99 -2.62 -6.07
N LEU A 94 6.95 -3.43 -5.62
CA LEU A 94 7.88 -3.03 -4.55
C LEU A 94 8.79 -1.87 -4.96
N GLN A 95 9.24 -1.83 -6.21
CA GLN A 95 10.01 -0.71 -6.74
C GLN A 95 9.20 0.59 -6.72
N ARG A 96 7.92 0.53 -7.12
CA ARG A 96 7.00 1.68 -7.02
C ARG A 96 6.84 2.13 -5.57
N GLU A 97 6.57 1.22 -4.65
CA GLU A 97 6.41 1.51 -3.22
C GLU A 97 7.68 2.10 -2.58
N ALA A 98 8.87 1.68 -3.02
CA ALA A 98 10.14 2.28 -2.61
C ALA A 98 10.29 3.70 -3.18
N ALA A 99 9.97 3.91 -4.47
CA ALA A 99 10.04 5.22 -5.09
C ALA A 99 9.12 6.25 -4.41
N GLU A 100 7.89 5.86 -4.06
CA GLU A 100 6.95 6.71 -3.33
C GLU A 100 7.48 7.12 -1.94
N ARG A 101 8.07 6.18 -1.20
CA ARG A 101 8.71 6.48 0.10
C ARG A 101 9.91 7.41 -0.05
N ARG A 102 10.75 7.23 -1.08
CA ARG A 102 11.87 8.15 -1.36
C ARG A 102 11.37 9.55 -1.70
N ALA A 103 10.30 9.67 -2.49
CA ALA A 103 9.69 10.95 -2.80
C ALA A 103 9.19 11.65 -1.53
N ALA A 104 8.40 10.95 -0.70
CA ALA A 104 7.92 11.48 0.57
C ALA A 104 9.07 11.89 1.51
N ARG A 105 10.13 11.08 1.57
CA ARG A 105 11.33 11.35 2.39
C ARG A 105 12.02 12.64 1.96
N ASN A 106 12.17 12.87 0.65
CA ASN A 106 12.71 14.11 0.12
C ASN A 106 11.82 15.32 0.43
N ASP A 107 10.51 15.16 0.36
CA ASP A 107 9.56 16.22 0.71
C ASP A 107 9.67 16.60 2.20
N TYR A 108 9.71 15.62 3.10
CA TYR A 108 9.90 15.86 4.53
C TYR A 108 11.28 16.44 4.85
N GLN A 109 12.33 16.02 4.13
CA GLN A 109 13.65 16.60 4.27
C GLN A 109 13.66 18.08 3.89
N ARG A 110 13.00 18.47 2.79
CA ARG A 110 12.86 19.88 2.39
C ARG A 110 12.09 20.72 3.42
N LEU A 111 11.19 20.11 4.17
CA LEU A 111 10.41 20.75 5.24
C LEU A 111 11.13 20.75 6.61
N GLY A 112 12.35 20.22 6.70
CA GLY A 112 13.11 20.12 7.96
C GLY A 112 12.43 19.22 8.99
N ARG A 113 11.76 18.15 8.54
CA ARG A 113 11.01 17.19 9.37
C ARG A 113 11.85 15.94 9.60
N ASP A 114 12.90 16.09 10.41
CA ASP A 114 13.94 15.06 10.59
C ASP A 114 13.41 13.74 11.17
N ASP A 115 12.41 13.79 12.05
CA ASP A 115 11.78 12.59 12.62
C ASP A 115 11.09 11.74 11.54
N GLN A 116 10.35 12.37 10.63
CA GLN A 116 9.69 11.71 9.50
C GLN A 116 10.72 11.17 8.50
N VAL A 117 11.81 11.90 8.26
CA VAL A 117 12.91 11.43 7.41
C VAL A 117 13.54 10.17 8.01
N ALA A 118 13.86 10.18 9.31
CA ALA A 118 14.43 9.04 10.00
C ALA A 118 13.47 7.83 10.06
N GLN A 119 12.16 8.07 10.14
CA GLN A 119 11.17 7.01 10.02
C GLN A 119 11.19 6.41 8.60
N LEU A 120 11.09 7.26 7.56
CA LEU A 120 11.06 6.81 6.17
C LEU A 120 12.35 6.11 5.74
N ASP A 121 13.51 6.50 6.29
CA ASP A 121 14.78 5.81 6.05
C ASP A 121 14.74 4.37 6.56
N ARG A 122 14.20 4.13 7.76
CA ARG A 122 14.01 2.76 8.28
C ARG A 122 13.04 1.95 7.43
N GLU A 123 11.95 2.58 7.00
CA GLU A 123 10.98 1.91 6.13
C GLU A 123 11.59 1.55 4.77
N LEU A 124 12.40 2.44 4.19
CA LEU A 124 13.10 2.21 2.94
C LEU A 124 14.10 1.07 3.05
N GLU A 125 14.87 1.00 4.13
CA GLU A 125 15.81 -0.11 4.38
C GLU A 125 15.09 -1.47 4.35
N ILE A 126 13.91 -1.55 4.97
CA ILE A 126 13.08 -2.75 4.96
C ILE A 126 12.64 -3.10 3.54
N VAL A 127 12.10 -2.14 2.78
CA VAL A 127 11.59 -2.36 1.42
C VAL A 127 12.72 -2.77 0.47
N GLU A 128 13.85 -2.05 0.52
CA GLU A 128 15.01 -2.29 -0.32
C GLU A 128 15.66 -3.66 -0.04
N GLY A 129 15.58 -4.17 1.19
CA GLY A 129 16.02 -5.53 1.53
C GLY A 129 15.31 -6.64 0.72
N TYR A 130 14.07 -6.40 0.28
CA TYR A 130 13.34 -7.34 -0.59
C TYR A 130 13.63 -7.14 -2.08
N LEU A 131 14.04 -5.93 -2.49
CA LEU A 131 14.47 -5.64 -3.86
C LEU A 131 15.87 -6.19 -4.15
N ALA A 132 16.76 -6.18 -3.16
CA ALA A 132 18.14 -6.65 -3.28
C ALA A 132 18.28 -8.18 -3.27
N THR A 133 17.20 -8.91 -3.02
CA THR A 133 17.17 -10.37 -3.15
C THR A 133 16.79 -10.73 -4.59
N GLU A 134 17.79 -10.76 -5.47
CA GLU A 134 17.77 -11.50 -6.74
C GLU A 134 18.65 -12.76 -6.63
#